data_AF-A0A3D1CNI7-F1
#
_entry.id   AF-A0A3D1CNI7-F1
#
_cell.length_a   1.000
_cell.length_b   1.000
_cell.length_c   1.000
_cell.angle_alpha   90.00
_cell.angle_beta   90.00
_cell.angle_gamma   90.00
#
_symmetry.space_group_name_H-M   'P 1'
#
loop_
_entity.id
_entity.type
_entity.pdbx_description
1 polymer ?
#
loop_
_entity_poly.entity_id
_entity_poly.type
_entity_poly.pdbx_seq_one_letter_code
_entity_poly.pdbx_strand_id
1 'polypeptide(L)'
;TLVDFVEQGPTKEQLTAAQKNITGGFALRLDSNSKIADYLAMMGFYQLPLDHLETFNSRVNAVTVDQIKAAYQKRIHPQKMVTILVGGDAE
;
A
#
# COMPACT_ATOMS: atom_id res chain seq x y z
N THR A 1 10.68 -6.36 -13.61
CA THR A 1 10.24 -5.02 -14.04
C THR A 1 8.83 -4.76 -13.53
N LEU A 2 8.26 -3.55 -13.72
CA LEU A 2 6.86 -3.31 -13.36
C LEU A 2 5.90 -4.22 -14.14
N VAL A 3 6.17 -4.45 -15.43
CA VAL A 3 5.37 -5.33 -16.28
C VAL A 3 5.34 -6.74 -15.68
N ASP A 4 6.51 -7.29 -15.35
CA ASP A 4 6.60 -8.63 -14.73
C ASP A 4 5.84 -8.69 -13.41
N PHE A 5 5.90 -7.64 -12.58
CA PHE A 5 5.19 -7.61 -11.30
C PHE A 5 3.67 -7.56 -11.49
N VAL A 6 3.18 -6.84 -12.50
CA VAL A 6 1.74 -6.83 -12.85
C VAL A 6 1.28 -8.22 -13.33
N GLU A 7 2.13 -8.94 -14.06
CA GLU A 7 1.79 -10.26 -14.61
C GLU A 7 1.91 -11.39 -13.58
N GLN A 8 2.95 -11.36 -12.74
CA GLN A 8 3.31 -12.47 -11.86
C GLN A 8 2.91 -12.23 -10.41
N GLY A 9 2.80 -10.96 -9.98
CA GLY A 9 2.61 -10.59 -8.58
C GLY A 9 3.87 -10.81 -7.73
N PRO A 10 3.78 -10.58 -6.40
CA PRO A 10 4.90 -10.81 -5.50
C PRO A 10 5.10 -12.30 -5.18
N THR A 11 6.30 -12.67 -4.73
CA THR A 11 6.53 -13.97 -4.09
C THR A 11 5.91 -14.01 -2.69
N LYS A 12 5.77 -15.22 -2.12
CA LYS A 12 5.25 -15.39 -0.74
C LYS A 12 6.16 -14.74 0.31
N GLU A 13 7.47 -14.79 0.08
CA GLU A 13 8.49 -14.19 0.94
C GLU A 13 8.37 -12.66 0.91
N GLN A 14 8.19 -12.09 -0.29
CA GLN A 14 7.97 -10.65 -0.46
C GLN A 14 6.67 -10.19 0.20
N LEU A 15 5.58 -10.95 0.06
CA LEU A 15 4.31 -10.67 0.75
C LEU A 15 4.50 -10.67 2.27
N THR A 16 5.14 -11.71 2.80
CA THR A 16 5.38 -11.84 4.25
C THR A 16 6.24 -10.69 4.78
N ALA A 17 7.30 -10.32 4.06
CA ALA A 17 8.16 -9.20 4.43
C ALA A 17 7.40 -7.87 4.44
N ALA A 18 6.57 -7.62 3.42
CA ALA A 18 5.74 -6.42 3.32
C ALA A 18 4.69 -6.35 4.44
N GLN A 19 3.99 -7.45 4.73
CA GLN A 19 3.01 -7.52 5.81
C GLN A 19 3.66 -7.23 7.17
N LYS A 20 4.82 -7.83 7.46
CA LYS A 20 5.57 -7.56 8.69
C LYS A 20 6.02 -6.11 8.80
N ASN A 21 6.49 -5.51 7.70
CA ASN A 21 6.92 -4.12 7.70
C ASN A 21 5.74 -3.16 7.95
N ILE A 22 4.62 -3.36 7.27
CA ILE A 22 3.43 -2.51 7.39
C ILE A 22 2.82 -2.64 8.79
N THR A 23 2.62 -3.86 9.28
CA THR A 23 1.98 -4.11 10.59
C THR A 23 2.91 -3.76 11.75
N GLY A 24 4.21 -4.04 11.63
CA GLY A 24 5.22 -3.70 12.64
C GLY A 24 5.41 -2.18 12.80
N GLY A 25 5.27 -1.40 11.73
CA GLY A 25 5.33 0.06 11.78
C GLY A 25 4.05 0.74 12.25
N PHE A 26 2.94 0.00 12.44
CA PHE A 26 1.64 0.60 12.74
C PHE A 26 1.62 1.38 14.05
N ALA A 27 2.22 0.84 15.12
CA ALA A 27 2.27 1.52 16.42
C ALA A 27 2.98 2.89 16.34
N LEU A 28 4.05 2.99 15.54
CA LEU A 28 4.79 4.24 15.32
C LEU A 28 4.00 5.29 14.52
N ARG A 29 2.94 4.88 13.80
CA ARG A 29 2.03 5.80 13.13
C ARG A 29 1.04 6.45 14.09
N LEU A 30 0.90 5.93 15.31
CA LEU A 30 -0.05 6.38 16.33
C LEU A 30 0.64 6.76 17.67
N ASP A 31 1.94 6.96 17.66
CA ASP A 31 2.77 7.19 18.87
C ASP A 31 2.65 8.58 19.49
N SER A 32 1.86 9.50 18.91
CA SER A 32 1.66 10.85 19.41
C SER A 32 0.25 11.36 19.16
N ASN A 33 -0.21 12.27 20.01
CA ASN A 33 -1.54 12.88 19.90
C ASN A 33 -1.76 13.59 18.56
N SER A 34 -0.73 14.25 18.02
CA SER A 34 -0.81 14.91 16.71
C SER A 34 -1.11 13.90 15.60
N LYS A 35 -0.35 12.79 15.55
CA LYS A 35 -0.55 11.75 14.54
C LYS A 35 -1.92 11.08 14.65
N ILE A 36 -2.39 10.85 15.89
CA ILE A 36 -3.74 10.31 16.14
C ILE A 36 -4.81 11.27 15.60
N ALA A 37 -4.69 12.57 15.90
CA ALA A 37 -5.64 13.57 15.41
C ALA A 37 -5.69 13.63 13.88
N ASP A 38 -4.55 13.59 13.21
CA ASP A 38 -4.47 13.56 11.74
C ASP A 38 -5.14 12.32 11.15
N TYR A 39 -4.92 11.15 11.76
CA TYR A 39 -5.55 9.89 11.33
C TYR A 39 -7.07 9.91 11.52
N LEU A 40 -7.56 10.43 12.65
CA LEU A 40 -8.99 10.57 12.92
C LEU A 40 -9.64 11.56 11.96
N ALA A 41 -8.98 12.68 11.64
CA ALA A 41 -9.47 13.64 10.65
C ALA A 41 -9.59 13.00 9.26
N MET A 42 -8.58 12.23 8.84
CA MET A 42 -8.62 11.47 7.58
C MET A 42 -9.76 10.45 7.57
N MET A 43 -9.92 9.68 8.64
CA MET A 43 -11.01 8.71 8.77
C MET A 43 -12.38 9.38 8.68
N GLY A 44 -12.58 10.51 9.37
CA GLY A 44 -13.83 11.27 9.31
C GLY A 44 -14.10 11.82 7.92
N PHE A 45 -13.08 12.38 7.26
CA PHE A 45 -13.21 12.95 5.91
C PHE A 45 -13.57 11.90 4.86
N TYR A 46 -12.87 10.76 4.86
CA TYR A 46 -13.12 9.66 3.92
C TYR A 46 -14.23 8.70 4.38
N GLN A 47 -14.93 9.02 5.47
CA GLN A 47 -16.04 8.22 6.02
C GLN A 47 -15.63 6.76 6.26
N LEU A 48 -14.43 6.55 6.81
CA LEU A 48 -13.94 5.23 7.15
C LEU A 48 -14.71 4.67 8.36
N PRO A 49 -14.88 3.34 8.44
CA PRO A 49 -15.45 2.68 9.60
C PRO A 49 -14.73 3.05 10.90
N LEU A 50 -15.47 3.12 12.02
CA LEU A 50 -14.89 3.42 13.33
C LEU A 50 -13.91 2.34 13.81
N ASP A 51 -14.08 1.11 13.34
CA ASP A 51 -13.20 -0.04 13.62
C ASP A 51 -11.92 -0.06 12.77
N HIS A 52 -11.66 0.98 11.96
CA HIS A 52 -10.59 0.95 10.97
C HIS A 52 -9.21 0.74 11.61
N LEU A 53 -8.89 1.45 12.70
CA LEU A 53 -7.59 1.33 13.37
C LEU A 53 -7.42 -0.04 14.05
N GLU A 54 -8.50 -0.60 14.60
CA GLU A 54 -8.49 -1.90 15.27
C GLU A 54 -8.31 -3.03 14.26
N THR A 55 -8.98 -2.94 13.11
CA THR A 55 -9.00 -3.99 12.09
C THR A 55 -7.89 -3.85 11.04
N PHE A 56 -7.17 -2.73 10.98
CA PHE A 56 -6.17 -2.44 9.95
C PHE A 56 -5.14 -3.58 9.79
N ASN A 57 -4.48 -3.97 10.87
CA ASN A 57 -3.46 -5.02 10.83
C ASN A 57 -4.03 -6.37 10.40
N SER A 58 -5.23 -6.72 10.86
CA SER A 58 -5.92 -7.95 10.46
C SER A 58 -6.22 -7.94 8.96
N ARG A 59 -6.73 -6.83 8.42
CA ARG A 59 -7.02 -6.67 6.99
C ARG A 59 -5.76 -6.74 6.14
N VAL A 60 -4.63 -6.16 6.59
CA VAL A 60 -3.33 -6.26 5.89
C VAL A 60 -2.83 -7.71 5.86
N ASN A 61 -2.91 -8.42 6.98
CA ASN A 61 -2.47 -9.81 7.07
C ASN A 61 -3.35 -10.78 6.26
N ALA A 62 -4.61 -10.42 5.99
CA ALA A 62 -5.52 -11.21 5.18
C ALA A 62 -5.26 -11.11 3.67
N VAL A 63 -4.43 -10.16 3.22
CA VAL A 63 -4.13 -9.97 1.79
C VAL A 63 -3.36 -11.16 1.22
N THR A 64 -3.80 -11.66 0.07
CA THR A 64 -3.14 -12.77 -0.64
C THR A 64 -2.38 -12.31 -1.89
N VAL A 65 -1.46 -13.15 -2.38
CA VAL A 65 -0.73 -12.92 -3.65
C VAL A 65 -1.70 -12.74 -4.82
N ASP A 66 -2.75 -13.56 -4.89
CA ASP A 66 -3.75 -13.50 -5.97
C ASP A 66 -4.54 -12.19 -5.94
N GLN A 67 -4.89 -11.69 -4.75
CA GLN A 67 -5.56 -10.40 -4.61
C GLN A 67 -4.65 -9.25 -5.04
N ILE A 68 -3.36 -9.31 -4.72
CA ILE A 68 -2.38 -8.31 -5.14
C ILE A 68 -2.26 -8.31 -6.66
N LYS A 69 -2.07 -9.49 -7.26
CA LYS A 69 -1.98 -9.64 -8.71
C LYS A 69 -3.24 -9.10 -9.40
N ALA A 70 -4.42 -9.50 -8.95
CA ALA A 70 -5.69 -9.02 -9.51
C ALA A 70 -5.85 -7.49 -9.38
N ALA A 71 -5.46 -6.91 -8.24
CA ALA A 71 -5.52 -5.47 -8.02
C ALA A 71 -4.56 -4.71 -8.95
N TYR A 72 -3.33 -5.20 -9.12
CA TYR A 72 -2.34 -4.61 -10.02
C TYR A 72 -2.81 -4.67 -11.47
N GLN A 73 -3.29 -5.82 -11.95
CA GLN A 73 -3.81 -5.97 -13.31
C GLN A 73 -5.01 -5.06 -13.61
N LYS A 74 -5.87 -4.81 -12.60
CA LYS A 74 -7.04 -3.95 -12.73
C LYS A 74 -6.72 -2.46 -12.72
N ARG A 75 -5.67 -2.04 -12.02
CA ARG A 75 -5.41 -0.62 -11.70
C ARG A 75 -4.16 -0.05 -12.34
N ILE A 76 -3.15 -0.88 -12.59
CA ILE A 76 -1.87 -0.46 -13.14
C ILE A 76 -1.78 -0.92 -14.59
N HIS A 77 -1.76 0.05 -15.50
CA HIS A 77 -1.59 -0.18 -16.92
C HIS A 77 -0.25 0.42 -17.36
N PRO A 78 0.84 -0.37 -17.45
CA PRO A 78 2.16 0.14 -17.81
C PRO A 78 2.16 0.97 -19.11
N GLN A 79 1.29 0.63 -20.04
CA GLN A 79 1.14 1.27 -21.36
C GLN A 79 0.48 2.66 -21.29
N LYS A 80 -0.13 3.00 -20.15
CA LYS A 80 -0.73 4.31 -19.87
C LYS A 80 0.07 5.10 -18.84
N MET A 81 1.27 4.64 -18.50
CA MET A 81 2.13 5.29 -17.52
C MET A 81 2.78 6.52 -18.12
N VAL A 82 2.67 7.64 -17.40
CA VAL A 82 3.39 8.87 -17.73
C VAL A 82 4.66 8.89 -16.89
N THR A 83 5.81 8.83 -17.56
CA THR A 83 7.12 8.96 -16.92
C THR A 83 7.70 10.33 -17.26
N ILE A 84 7.97 11.14 -16.23
CA ILE A 84 8.62 12.43 -16.37
C ILE A 84 10.03 12.30 -15.80
N LEU A 85 11.04 12.52 -16.62
CA LEU A 85 12.44 12.56 -16.21
C LEU A 85 12.90 14.02 -16.21
N VAL A 86 13.53 14.45 -15.11
CA VAL A 86 14.10 15.80 -15.00
C VAL A 86 15.60 15.65 -14.78
N GLY A 87 16.38 16.12 -15.76
CA GLY A 87 17.85 16.03 -15.82
C GLY A 87 18.41 16.91 -16.95
N GLY A 88 19.73 16.82 -17.20
CA GLY A 88 20.40 17.36 -18.40
C GLY A 88 20.49 16.33 -19.52
N ASP A 89 21.03 16.72 -20.69
CA ASP A 89 20.98 16.02 -21.98
C ASP A 89 20.85 14.50 -21.91
N ALA A 90 19.82 13.98 -22.57
CA ALA A 90 19.65 12.56 -22.83
C ALA A 90 20.59 12.15 -23.97
N GLU A 91 21.63 11.38 -23.65
CA GLU A 91 22.31 10.53 -24.64
C GLU A 91 21.47 9.28 -24.94
#